data_AF-A0A382SHF2-F1
#
_entry.id   AF-A0A382SHF2-F1
#
_cell.length_a   1.000
_cell.length_b   1.000
_cell.length_c   1.000
_cell.angle_alpha   90.00
_cell.angle_beta   90.00
_cell.angle_gamma   90.00
#
_symmetry.space_group_name_H-M   'P 1'
#
loop_
_entity.id
_entity.type
_entity.pdbx_description
1 polymer ?
#
loop_
_entity_poly.entity_id
_entity_poly.type
_entity_poly.pdbx_seq_one_letter_code
_entity_poly.pdbx_strand_id
1 'polypeptide(L)'
;FPLGFHKEAKYMAESVECARDQGKFWELHKLLYANTGETLSTNLDQYAKKAGVRNVQRFKDCLKEGKYKNRVLNDLNEGMKLGIRGTPTFILGAYDPDTHTVHGELLSGAVSGEKFKQAIETYLPISRAEANLAQ
;
A
#
# COMPACT_ATOMS: atom_id res chain seq x y z
N PHE A 1 2.06 -4.79 -1.89
CA PHE A 1 2.22 -6.22 -2.22
C PHE A 1 3.48 -6.41 -3.07
N PRO A 2 4.67 -6.54 -2.47
CA PRO A 2 5.92 -6.69 -3.22
C PRO A 2 6.01 -8.08 -3.88
N LEU A 3 6.02 -8.14 -5.22
CA LEU A 3 6.11 -9.41 -5.95
C LEU A 3 7.51 -10.03 -5.79
N GLY A 4 7.56 -11.36 -5.64
CA GLY A 4 8.79 -12.08 -5.28
C GLY A 4 9.93 -11.97 -6.30
N PHE A 5 9.62 -11.68 -7.57
CA PHE A 5 10.63 -11.47 -8.62
C PHE A 5 11.25 -10.06 -8.58
N HIS A 6 10.69 -9.12 -7.82
CA HIS A 6 11.29 -7.82 -7.55
C HIS A 6 12.10 -7.88 -6.25
N LYS A 7 13.39 -8.23 -6.36
CA LYS A 7 14.29 -8.46 -5.20
C LYS A 7 14.30 -7.30 -4.20
N GLU A 8 14.27 -6.07 -4.70
CA GLU A 8 14.31 -4.86 -3.88
C GLU A 8 12.94 -4.40 -3.35
N ALA A 9 11.83 -4.96 -3.82
CA ALA A 9 10.50 -4.41 -3.52
C ALA A 9 10.14 -4.50 -2.03
N LYS A 10 10.61 -5.55 -1.33
CA LYS A 10 10.42 -5.67 0.12
C LYS A 10 11.20 -4.58 0.86
N TYR A 11 12.46 -4.36 0.50
CA TYR A 11 13.31 -3.34 1.11
C TYR A 11 12.76 -1.92 0.84
N MET A 12 12.27 -1.66 -0.37
CA MET A 12 11.59 -0.41 -0.69
C MET A 12 10.31 -0.24 0.14
N ALA A 13 9.49 -1.28 0.28
CA ALA A 13 8.29 -1.22 1.12
C ALA A 13 8.62 -0.91 2.59
N GLU A 14 9.66 -1.55 3.14
CA GLU A 14 10.15 -1.25 4.49
C GLU A 14 10.61 0.22 4.62
N SER A 15 11.23 0.78 3.59
CA SER A 15 11.68 2.18 3.60
C SER A 15 10.53 3.16 3.74
N VAL A 16 9.40 2.92 3.07
CA VAL A 16 8.22 3.78 3.19
C VAL A 16 7.63 3.71 4.60
N GLU A 17 7.64 2.53 5.23
CA GLU A 17 7.25 2.37 6.64
C GLU A 17 8.23 3.08 7.60
N CYS A 18 9.53 3.03 7.34
CA CYS A 18 10.51 3.82 8.11
C CYS A 18 10.32 5.33 7.96
N ALA A 19 9.86 5.80 6.80
CA ALA A 19 9.49 7.20 6.61
C ALA A 19 8.15 7.57 7.30
N ARG A 20 7.21 6.62 7.41
CA ARG A 20 5.93 6.79 8.14
C ARG A 20 6.14 7.17 9.60
N ASP A 21 7.19 6.62 10.21
CA ASP A 21 7.63 6.92 11.57
C ASP A 21 7.92 8.42 11.83
N GLN A 22 8.08 9.19 10.75
CA GLN A 22 8.31 10.64 10.73
C GLN A 22 7.24 11.39 9.91
N GLY A 23 6.09 10.74 9.65
CA GLY A 23 4.96 11.31 8.92
C GLY A 23 5.15 11.43 7.41
N LYS A 24 6.16 10.76 6.83
CA LYS A 24 6.57 10.90 5.40
C LYS A 24 6.32 9.66 4.55
N PHE A 25 5.30 8.88 4.90
CA PHE A 25 4.93 7.68 4.15
C PHE A 25 4.57 8.04 2.69
N TRP A 26 3.61 8.95 2.50
CA TRP A 26 3.08 9.23 1.16
C TRP A 26 4.08 9.94 0.27
N GLU A 27 4.89 10.84 0.82
CA GLU A 27 5.91 11.57 0.08
C GLU A 27 7.01 10.64 -0.41
N LEU A 28 7.51 9.73 0.44
CA LEU A 28 8.50 8.75 0.00
C LEU A 28 7.88 7.76 -0.98
N HIS A 29 6.67 7.28 -0.72
CA HIS A 29 5.95 6.38 -1.62
C HIS A 29 5.83 6.97 -3.03
N LYS A 30 5.36 8.21 -3.16
CA LYS A 30 5.23 8.89 -4.46
C LYS A 30 6.57 9.00 -5.18
N LEU A 31 7.64 9.36 -4.48
CA LEU A 31 8.97 9.46 -5.07
C LEU A 31 9.46 8.11 -5.59
N LEU A 32 9.33 7.03 -4.81
CA LEU A 32 9.76 5.70 -5.24
C LEU A 32 8.90 5.20 -6.42
N TYR A 33 7.59 5.44 -6.39
CA TYR A 33 6.68 5.04 -7.46
C TYR A 33 6.96 5.78 -8.78
N ALA A 34 7.36 7.05 -8.70
CA ALA A 34 7.73 7.85 -9.87
C ALA A 34 9.12 7.50 -10.46
N ASN A 35 9.95 6.75 -9.72
CA ASN A 35 11.36 6.50 -10.07
C ASN A 35 11.69 5.01 -10.15
N THR A 36 10.80 4.17 -10.71
CA THR A 36 11.02 2.72 -10.80
C THR A 36 12.19 2.36 -11.73
N GLY A 37 13.33 1.96 -11.16
CA GLY A 37 14.54 1.51 -11.88
C GLY A 37 15.55 0.81 -10.96
N GLU A 38 16.54 0.11 -11.53
CA GLU A 38 17.51 -0.74 -10.81
C GLU A 38 18.36 0.01 -9.76
N THR A 39 18.44 1.34 -9.83
CA THR A 39 19.36 2.16 -9.03
C THR A 39 18.75 2.73 -7.74
N LEU A 40 17.52 2.35 -7.37
CA LEU A 40 16.82 2.91 -6.22
C LEU A 40 17.34 2.43 -4.85
N SER A 41 17.80 1.18 -4.74
CA SER A 41 18.20 0.60 -3.44
C SER A 41 19.41 1.29 -2.81
N THR A 42 20.28 1.89 -3.63
CA THR A 42 21.50 2.57 -3.19
C THR A 42 21.28 4.02 -2.73
N ASN A 43 20.09 4.60 -2.95
CA ASN A 43 19.83 6.03 -2.73
C ASN A 43 18.59 6.33 -1.86
N LEU A 44 18.07 5.36 -1.11
CA LEU A 44 16.85 5.54 -0.32
C LEU A 44 16.96 6.67 0.72
N ASP A 45 18.15 6.95 1.24
CA ASP A 45 18.39 8.08 2.14
C ASP A 45 18.21 9.44 1.43
N GLN A 46 18.63 9.55 0.17
CA GLN A 46 18.40 10.74 -0.65
C GLN A 46 16.92 10.92 -0.96
N TYR A 47 16.20 9.85 -1.30
CA TYR A 47 14.75 9.91 -1.50
C TYR A 47 14.02 10.25 -0.20
N ALA A 48 14.45 9.71 0.94
CA ALA A 48 13.91 10.07 2.25
C ALA A 48 14.11 11.57 2.55
N LYS A 49 15.31 12.11 2.29
CA LYS A 49 15.56 13.56 2.41
C LYS A 49 14.64 14.38 1.51
N LYS A 50 14.50 14.00 0.23
CA LYS A 50 13.59 14.65 -0.73
C LYS A 50 12.13 14.57 -0.29
N ALA A 51 11.72 13.47 0.35
CA ALA A 51 10.40 13.28 0.93
C ALA A 51 10.16 14.14 2.19
N GLY A 52 11.19 14.83 2.70
CA GLY A 52 11.10 15.65 3.90
C GLY A 52 11.29 14.88 5.21
N VAL A 53 11.90 13.70 5.17
CA VAL A 53 12.32 12.97 6.37
C VAL A 53 13.39 13.80 7.09
N ARG A 54 13.05 14.26 8.31
CA ARG A 54 13.91 15.20 9.06
C ARG A 54 15.11 14.51 9.71
N ASN A 55 14.90 13.34 10.32
CA ASN A 55 15.96 12.55 10.94
C ASN A 55 16.31 11.36 10.04
N VAL A 56 17.27 11.59 9.13
CA VAL A 56 17.74 10.57 8.19
C VAL A 56 18.49 9.45 8.91
N GLN A 57 19.18 9.74 10.02
CA GLN A 57 19.89 8.70 10.77
C GLN A 57 18.90 7.70 11.39
N ARG A 58 17.83 8.18 12.04
CA ARG A 58 16.73 7.33 12.53
C ARG A 58 16.09 6.51 11.42
N PHE A 59 15.92 7.08 10.23
CA PHE A 59 15.42 6.35 9.07
C PHE A 59 16.37 5.22 8.65
N LYS A 60 17.68 5.48 8.58
CA LYS A 60 18.70 4.48 8.25
C LYS A 60 18.77 3.37 9.30
N ASP A 61 18.69 3.71 10.57
CA ASP A 61 18.71 2.74 11.67
C ASP A 61 17.46 1.85 11.62
N CYS A 62 16.28 2.43 11.40
CA CYS A 62 15.03 1.68 11.17
C CYS A 62 15.15 0.66 10.03
N LEU A 63 15.74 1.06 8.90
CA LEU A 63 15.98 0.17 7.76
C LEU A 63 17.01 -0.92 8.07
N LYS A 64 18.12 -0.55 8.72
CA LYS A 64 19.19 -1.47 9.09
C LYS A 64 18.71 -2.55 10.07
N GLU A 65 17.85 -2.16 11.02
CA GLU A 65 17.24 -3.06 11.99
C GLU A 65 16.15 -3.95 11.38
N GLY A 66 15.68 -3.62 10.17
CA GLY A 66 14.55 -4.32 9.55
C GLY A 66 13.26 -4.16 10.35
N LYS A 67 13.06 -2.99 10.99
CA LYS A 67 11.97 -2.72 11.94
C LYS A 67 10.59 -3.10 11.40
N TYR A 68 10.37 -2.95 10.09
CA TYR A 68 9.09 -3.21 9.43
C TYR A 68 9.06 -4.47 8.54
N LYS A 69 10.12 -5.29 8.55
CA LYS A 69 10.21 -6.52 7.75
C LYS A 69 9.01 -7.44 7.98
N ASN A 70 8.66 -7.70 9.23
CA ASN A 70 7.53 -8.57 9.58
C ASN A 70 6.19 -7.98 9.16
N ARG A 71 6.02 -6.66 9.27
CA ARG A 71 4.82 -5.98 8.79
C ARG A 71 4.64 -6.19 7.29
N VAL A 72 5.67 -5.88 6.51
CA VAL A 72 5.65 -6.05 5.04
C VAL A 72 5.39 -7.50 4.63
N LEU A 73 5.96 -8.47 5.35
CA LEU A 73 5.71 -9.89 5.12
C LEU A 73 4.27 -10.31 5.48
N ASN A 74 3.71 -9.78 6.57
CA ASN A 74 2.33 -10.05 6.96
C ASN A 74 1.35 -9.48 5.92
N ASP A 75 1.52 -8.22 5.51
CA ASP A 75 0.69 -7.60 4.46
C ASP A 75 0.74 -8.39 3.14
N LEU A 76 1.92 -8.92 2.78
CA LEU A 76 2.08 -9.80 1.62
C LEU A 76 1.31 -11.11 1.80
N ASN A 77 1.44 -11.76 2.96
CA ASN A 77 0.76 -13.02 3.26
C ASN A 77 -0.76 -12.86 3.29
N GLU A 78 -1.26 -11.77 3.85
CA GLU A 78 -2.69 -11.44 3.87
C GLU A 78 -3.24 -11.26 2.47
N GLY A 79 -2.56 -10.49 1.61
CA GLY A 79 -2.98 -10.37 0.21
C GLY A 79 -3.01 -11.73 -0.51
N MET A 80 -2.05 -12.62 -0.24
CA MET A 80 -2.04 -13.96 -0.83
C MET A 80 -3.24 -14.81 -0.37
N LYS A 81 -3.60 -14.71 0.92
CA LYS A 81 -4.80 -15.37 1.49
C LYS A 81 -6.09 -14.83 0.88
N LEU A 82 -6.14 -13.53 0.56
CA LEU A 82 -7.24 -12.90 -0.16
C LEU A 82 -7.29 -13.27 -1.65
N GLY A 83 -6.42 -14.16 -2.13
CA GLY A 83 -6.42 -14.58 -3.54
C GLY A 83 -5.67 -13.63 -4.48
N ILE A 84 -4.97 -12.61 -3.97
CA ILE A 84 -4.14 -11.73 -4.80
C ILE A 84 -2.96 -12.54 -5.35
N ARG A 85 -2.74 -12.43 -6.67
CA ARG A 85 -1.67 -13.15 -7.40
C ARG A 85 -0.74 -12.23 -8.19
N GLY A 86 -1.09 -10.96 -8.32
CA GLY A 86 -0.33 -10.00 -9.12
C GLY A 86 -0.59 -8.57 -8.68
N THR A 87 0.06 -7.63 -9.35
CA THR A 87 -0.19 -6.21 -9.19
C THR A 87 -0.34 -5.53 -10.56
N PRO A 88 -1.19 -4.50 -10.70
CA PRO A 88 -2.07 -3.99 -9.65
C PRO A 88 -3.27 -4.90 -9.40
N THR A 89 -3.76 -4.93 -8.17
CA THR A 89 -5.01 -5.57 -7.76
C THR A 89 -5.71 -4.66 -6.76
N PHE A 90 -7.02 -4.52 -6.89
CA PHE A 90 -7.85 -3.67 -6.06
C PHE A 90 -8.98 -4.48 -5.44
N ILE A 91 -9.35 -4.15 -4.20
CA ILE A 91 -10.58 -4.61 -3.57
C ILE A 91 -11.53 -3.41 -3.59
N LEU A 92 -12.71 -3.56 -4.19
CA LEU A 92 -13.73 -2.52 -4.26
C LEU A 92 -15.03 -3.05 -3.67
N GLY A 93 -15.62 -2.29 -2.76
CA GLY A 93 -16.81 -2.73 -2.04
C GLY A 93 -17.30 -1.71 -1.02
N ALA A 94 -18.30 -2.10 -0.25
CA ALA A 94 -18.77 -1.39 0.93
C ALA A 94 -18.02 -1.90 2.16
N TYR A 95 -17.51 -1.00 2.99
CA TYR A 95 -16.86 -1.33 4.25
C TYR A 95 -17.91 -1.37 5.37
N ASP A 96 -18.04 -2.53 6.00
CA ASP A 96 -18.88 -2.74 7.17
C ASP A 96 -18.06 -2.40 8.44
N PRO A 97 -18.47 -1.36 9.20
CA PRO A 97 -17.74 -0.92 10.39
C PRO A 97 -17.88 -1.88 11.58
N ASP A 98 -18.94 -2.69 11.64
CA ASP A 98 -19.18 -3.61 12.75
C ASP A 98 -18.32 -4.86 12.58
N THR A 99 -18.29 -5.42 11.38
CA THR A 99 -17.49 -6.62 11.10
C THR A 99 -16.06 -6.33 10.67
N HIS A 100 -15.73 -5.07 10.37
CA HIS A 100 -14.44 -4.65 9.80
C HIS A 100 -14.11 -5.38 8.50
N THR A 101 -15.13 -5.67 7.67
CA THR A 101 -14.97 -6.38 6.40
C THR A 101 -15.38 -5.51 5.22
N VAL A 102 -14.92 -5.88 4.02
CA VAL A 102 -15.36 -5.26 2.77
C VAL A 102 -16.23 -6.25 2.01
N HIS A 103 -17.51 -5.92 1.83
CA HIS A 103 -18.38 -6.63 0.92
C HIS A 103 -18.20 -6.08 -0.49
N GLY A 104 -17.54 -6.86 -1.36
CA GLY A 104 -17.00 -6.34 -2.60
C GLY A 104 -16.47 -7.38 -3.57
N GLU A 105 -15.76 -6.88 -4.57
CA GLU A 105 -15.09 -7.67 -5.60
C GLU A 105 -13.60 -7.33 -5.71
N LEU A 106 -12.84 -8.27 -6.29
CA LEU A 106 -11.45 -8.09 -6.66
C LEU A 106 -11.34 -7.68 -8.13
N LEU A 107 -10.72 -6.53 -8.38
CA LEU A 107 -10.31 -6.12 -9.73
C LEU A 107 -8.82 -6.43 -9.90
N SER A 108 -8.52 -7.47 -10.69
CA SER A 108 -7.14 -7.91 -10.95
C SER A 108 -6.60 -7.36 -12.27
N GLY A 109 -5.39 -6.82 -12.24
CA GLY A 109 -4.68 -6.28 -13.40
C GLY A 109 -5.05 -4.83 -13.72
N ALA A 110 -4.51 -4.34 -14.83
CA ALA A 110 -4.89 -3.05 -15.38
C ALA A 110 -6.31 -3.15 -15.95
N VAL A 111 -7.27 -2.55 -15.25
CA VAL A 111 -8.67 -2.47 -15.66
C VAL A 111 -9.02 -1.02 -16.05
N SER A 112 -10.04 -0.85 -16.90
CA SER A 112 -10.45 0.48 -17.37
C SER A 112 -11.06 1.33 -16.24
N GLY A 113 -10.97 2.66 -16.38
CA GLY A 113 -11.65 3.59 -15.46
C GLY A 113 -13.16 3.40 -15.43
N GLU A 114 -13.77 2.98 -16.55
CA GLU A 114 -15.19 2.62 -16.61
C GLU A 114 -15.53 1.43 -15.72
N LYS A 115 -14.69 0.38 -15.72
CA LYS A 115 -14.89 -0.78 -14.85
C LYS A 115 -14.77 -0.41 -13.37
N PHE A 116 -13.84 0.49 -13.02
CA PHE A 116 -13.79 1.07 -11.67
C PHE A 116 -15.07 1.81 -11.32
N LYS A 117 -15.55 2.67 -12.22
CA LYS A 117 -16.78 3.44 -12.01
C LYS A 117 -17.97 2.52 -11.76
N GLN A 118 -18.14 1.50 -12.60
CA GLN A 118 -19.21 0.52 -12.47
C GLN A 118 -19.16 -0.22 -11.11
N ALA A 119 -17.98 -0.67 -10.69
CA ALA A 119 -17.81 -1.32 -9.39
C ALA A 119 -18.18 -0.37 -8.24
N ILE A 120 -17.67 0.87 -8.27
CA ILE A 120 -18.00 1.88 -7.24
C ILE A 120 -19.51 2.13 -7.19
N GLU A 121 -20.15 2.36 -8.34
CA GLU A 121 -21.61 2.60 -8.43
C GLU A 121 -22.43 1.42 -7.93
N THR A 122 -21.93 0.18 -8.10
CA THR A 122 -22.59 -1.03 -7.61
C THR A 122 -22.63 -1.10 -6.09
N TYR A 123 -21.53 -0.75 -5.41
CA TYR A 123 -21.41 -0.90 -3.95
C TYR A 123 -21.74 0.38 -3.17
N LEU A 124 -21.72 1.56 -3.81
CA LEU A 124 -22.01 2.83 -3.17
C LEU A 124 -23.38 2.91 -2.46
N PRO A 125 -24.48 2.33 -2.98
CA PRO A 125 -25.78 2.34 -2.31
C PRO A 125 -25.79 1.56 -1.00
N ILE A 126 -25.00 0.48 -0.88
CA ILE A 126 -24.93 -0.36 0.33
C ILE A 126 -24.33 0.46 1.48
N SER A 127 -23.22 1.15 1.22
CA SER A 127 -22.59 2.05 2.20
C SER A 127 -23.52 3.19 2.64
N ARG A 128 -24.40 3.69 1.74
CA ARG A 128 -25.40 4.71 2.09
C ARG A 128 -26.58 4.14 2.88
N ALA A 129 -27.01 2.91 2.57
CA ALA A 129 -28.07 2.23 3.30
C ALA A 129 -27.65 1.94 4.75
N GLU A 130 -26.42 1.50 4.97
CA GLU A 130 -25.84 1.33 6.31
C GLU A 130 -25.78 2.66 7.08
N ALA A 131 -25.39 3.76 6.42
CA ALA A 131 -25.41 5.09 7.04
C ALA A 131 -26.83 5.57 7.42
N ASN A 132 -27.87 5.10 6.74
CA ASN A 132 -29.26 5.44 7.02
C ASN A 132 -29.93 4.53 8.07
N LEU A 133 -29.37 3.33 8.34
CA LEU A 133 -29.90 2.39 9.33
C LEU A 133 -29.36 2.64 10.76
N ALA A 134 -28.36 3.51 10.90
CA ALA A 134 -27.75 3.88 12.18
C ALA A 134 -28.31 5.17 12.82
N GLN A 135 -29.53 5.59 12.49
CA GLN A 135 -30.23 6.74 13.10
C GLN A 135 -31.33 6.31 14.07
#